data_AF-A0A8S3EGQ8-F1
#
_entry.id   AF-A0A8S3EGQ8-F1
#
_cell.length_a   1.000
_cell.length_b   1.000
_cell.length_c   1.000
_cell.angle_alpha   90.00
_cell.angle_beta   90.00
_cell.angle_gamma   90.00
#
_symmetry.space_group_name_H-M   'P 1'
#
loop_
_entity.id
_entity.type
_entity.pdbx_description
1 polymer ?
#
loop_
_entity_poly.entity_id
_entity_poly.type
_entity_poly.pdbx_seq_one_letter_code
_entity_poly.pdbx_strand_id
1 'polypeptide(L)'
;MQAKLFAWTNCSVAEFMLKLPFPPPFAIVRAGISQLKNLDLLDKWEDLVELGAFCLALPIVELPYAMMIVYAHLFKCLRPILIIVSTIIIGDPFQSKPNNRFSLEFKRRLVSNKNSDHFVFYQLYLQWEQSTDKKQFCINQNIKYFRMKQIDCFKKSIIDYLIHIKFSKFFYSNNDENIDLNENSSCWPLIQAILVRCLPQNLISYDQQWLSR
;
A
#
# COMPACT_ATOMS: atom_id res chain seq x y z
N MET A 1 11.52 4.40 11.66
CA MET A 1 11.19 5.82 11.37
C MET A 1 10.66 6.55 12.59
N GLN A 2 9.66 6.02 13.32
CA GLN A 2 9.16 6.64 14.58
C GLN A 2 10.24 6.94 15.62
N ALA A 3 11.27 6.08 15.73
CA ALA A 3 12.40 6.34 16.62
C ALA A 3 13.09 7.69 16.34
N LYS A 4 13.07 8.25 15.12
CA LYS A 4 13.60 9.59 14.83
C LYS A 4 12.71 10.73 15.33
N LEU A 5 11.42 10.49 15.57
CA LEU A 5 10.55 11.46 16.25
C LEU A 5 10.84 11.54 17.74
N PHE A 6 11.28 10.43 18.34
CA PHE A 6 11.53 10.31 19.78
C PHE A 6 13.01 10.37 20.16
N ALA A 7 13.91 10.18 19.21
CA ALA A 7 15.35 10.27 19.44
C ALA A 7 15.73 11.72 19.70
N TRP A 8 16.53 11.90 20.74
CA TRP A 8 17.17 13.16 21.07
C TRP A 8 18.03 13.62 19.89
N THR A 9 18.11 14.93 19.64
CA THR A 9 18.76 15.52 18.44
C THR A 9 20.22 15.11 18.24
N ASN A 10 20.89 14.60 19.29
CA ASN A 10 22.30 14.18 19.25
C ASN A 10 22.49 12.65 19.41
N CYS A 11 21.43 11.86 19.24
CA CYS A 11 21.45 10.41 19.43
C CYS A 11 21.14 9.71 18.10
N SER A 12 22.01 8.80 17.66
CA SER A 12 21.72 7.97 16.49
C SER A 12 20.52 7.04 16.74
N VAL A 13 19.88 6.56 15.66
CA VAL A 13 18.76 5.60 15.80
C VAL A 13 19.25 4.33 16.52
N ALA A 14 20.47 3.88 16.22
CA ALA A 14 21.05 2.71 16.84
C ALA A 14 21.25 2.89 18.36
N GLU A 15 21.81 4.03 18.78
CA GLU A 15 21.99 4.34 20.21
C GLU A 15 20.66 4.47 20.94
N PHE A 16 19.64 5.02 20.28
CA PHE A 16 18.30 5.10 20.85
C PHE A 16 17.69 3.70 21.05
N MET A 17 17.77 2.84 20.03
CA MET A 17 17.23 1.47 20.09
C MET A 17 17.90 0.61 21.17
N LEU A 18 19.19 0.84 21.42
CA LEU A 18 19.93 0.15 22.48
C LEU A 18 19.48 0.53 23.90
N LYS A 19 18.82 1.68 24.07
CA LYS A 19 18.29 2.16 25.36
C LYS A 19 16.89 1.64 25.68
N LEU A 20 16.27 0.88 24.77
CA LEU A 20 14.96 0.29 25.00
C LEU A 20 15.02 -0.82 26.06
N PRO A 21 13.92 -1.08 26.81
CA PRO A 21 13.87 -2.17 27.79
C PRO A 21 14.22 -3.54 27.22
N PHE A 22 13.91 -3.75 25.93
CA PHE A 22 14.24 -4.94 25.17
C PHE A 22 14.89 -4.52 23.85
N PRO A 23 16.22 -4.31 23.82
CA PRO A 23 16.88 -3.79 22.64
C PRO A 23 16.88 -4.84 21.51
N PRO A 24 16.53 -4.46 20.28
CA PRO A 24 16.60 -5.36 19.13
C PRO A 24 18.06 -5.70 18.77
N PRO A 25 18.31 -6.87 18.15
CA PRO A 25 19.62 -7.21 17.62
C PRO A 25 20.16 -6.14 16.68
N PHE A 26 21.44 -5.79 16.83
CA PHE A 26 22.08 -4.73 16.03
C PHE A 26 21.99 -4.97 14.51
N ALA A 27 22.05 -6.23 14.06
CA ALA A 27 21.85 -6.60 12.66
C ALA A 27 20.48 -6.16 12.12
N ILE A 28 19.42 -6.29 12.93
CA ILE A 28 18.05 -5.88 12.56
C ILE A 28 17.95 -4.36 12.49
N VAL A 29 18.57 -3.65 13.45
CA VAL A 29 18.61 -2.18 13.45
C VAL A 29 19.31 -1.66 12.19
N ARG A 30 20.49 -2.21 11.86
CA ARG A 30 21.23 -1.86 10.65
C ARG A 30 20.46 -2.17 9.37
N ALA A 31 19.82 -3.34 9.29
CA ALA A 31 18.98 -3.71 8.15
C ALA A 31 17.83 -2.70 7.98
N GLY A 32 17.16 -2.33 9.07
CA GLY A 32 16.10 -1.31 9.05
C GLY A 32 16.59 0.06 8.58
N ILE A 33 17.72 0.54 9.10
CA ILE A 33 18.32 1.82 8.64
C ILE A 33 18.68 1.74 7.15
N SER A 34 19.29 0.64 6.70
CA SER A 34 19.64 0.45 5.29
C SER A 34 18.41 0.43 4.39
N GLN A 35 17.31 -0.20 4.83
CA GLN A 35 16.05 -0.19 4.09
C GLN A 35 15.47 1.22 3.98
N LEU A 36 15.50 2.00 5.07
CA LEU A 36 15.02 3.40 5.06
C LEU A 36 15.84 4.29 4.12
N LYS A 37 17.17 4.09 4.06
CA LYS A 37 18.05 4.77 3.11
C LYS A 37 17.78 4.35 1.66
N ASN A 38 17.57 3.06 1.40
CA ASN A 38 17.25 2.56 0.05
C ASN A 38 15.91 3.07 -0.50
N LEU A 39 15.01 3.49 0.39
CA LEU A 39 13.72 4.10 0.07
C LEU A 39 13.80 5.64 0.00
N ASP A 40 15.00 6.23 0.15
CA ASP A 40 15.25 7.68 0.14
C ASP A 40 14.46 8.46 1.21
N LEU A 41 14.20 7.83 2.35
CA LEU A 41 13.45 8.42 3.46
C LEU A 41 14.36 9.01 4.53
N LEU A 42 15.58 8.51 4.60
CA LEU A 42 16.66 9.04 5.40
C LEU A 42 17.80 9.43 4.48
N ASP A 43 18.46 10.53 4.79
CA ASP A 43 19.68 10.91 4.08
C ASP A 43 20.89 10.06 4.53
N LYS A 44 22.07 10.39 3.99
CA LYS A 44 23.32 9.69 4.34
C LYS A 44 23.65 9.78 5.83
N TRP A 45 23.24 10.85 6.50
CA TRP A 45 23.45 11.15 7.92
C TRP A 45 22.33 10.59 8.83
N GLU A 46 21.40 9.83 8.26
CA GLU A 46 20.21 9.30 8.94
C GLU A 46 19.18 10.37 9.31
N ASP A 47 19.25 11.56 8.75
CA ASP A 47 18.27 12.61 8.97
C ASP A 47 17.04 12.41 8.08
N LEU A 48 15.87 12.78 8.62
CA LEU A 48 14.59 12.56 7.97
C LEU A 48 14.46 13.50 6.76
N VAL A 49 14.25 12.92 5.58
CA VAL A 49 13.96 13.67 4.35
C VAL A 49 12.47 14.02 4.31
N GLU A 50 12.10 15.03 3.52
CA GLU A 50 10.71 15.48 3.35
C GLU A 50 9.75 14.33 2.99
N LEU A 51 10.15 13.40 2.11
CA LEU A 51 9.37 12.19 1.81
C LEU A 51 9.12 11.32 3.05
N GLY A 52 10.11 11.19 3.93
CA GLY A 52 9.98 10.53 5.22
C GLY A 52 9.00 11.24 6.14
N ALA A 53 9.02 12.58 6.17
CA ALA A 53 8.05 13.37 6.92
C ALA A 53 6.61 13.17 6.42
N PHE A 54 6.40 13.11 5.10
CA PHE A 54 5.08 12.79 4.53
C PHE A 54 4.59 11.40 4.94
N CYS A 55 5.48 10.41 4.98
CA CYS A 55 5.12 9.06 5.42
C CYS A 55 4.73 9.04 6.91
N LEU A 56 5.45 9.79 7.77
CA LEU A 56 5.13 9.90 9.19
C LEU A 56 3.82 10.64 9.46
N ALA A 57 3.40 11.52 8.54
CA ALA A 57 2.13 12.22 8.65
C ALA A 57 0.92 11.30 8.41
N LEU A 58 1.10 10.09 7.85
CA LEU A 58 0.01 9.15 7.58
C LEU A 58 -0.28 8.25 8.78
N PRO A 59 -1.55 7.82 8.99
CA PRO A 59 -1.95 6.98 10.11
C PRO A 59 -1.73 5.49 9.79
N ILE A 60 -0.63 5.16 9.11
CA ILE A 60 -0.28 3.81 8.68
C ILE A 60 1.05 3.42 9.29
N VAL A 61 1.07 2.28 9.96
CA VAL A 61 2.24 1.81 10.72
C VAL A 61 3.30 1.25 9.77
N GLU A 62 2.88 0.48 8.76
CA GLU A 62 3.78 -0.12 7.80
C GLU A 62 4.20 0.87 6.71
N LEU A 63 5.48 1.21 6.75
CA LEU A 63 6.08 2.21 5.88
C LEU A 63 5.92 1.96 4.37
N PRO A 64 6.05 0.73 3.83
CA PRO A 64 5.80 0.47 2.41
C PRO A 64 4.43 0.98 1.95
N TYR A 65 3.40 0.81 2.78
CA TYR A 65 2.03 1.18 2.43
C TYR A 65 1.82 2.69 2.54
N ALA A 66 2.41 3.34 3.54
CA ALA A 66 2.44 4.80 3.65
C ALA A 66 3.09 5.42 2.39
N MET A 67 4.27 4.93 1.98
CA MET A 67 4.94 5.38 0.77
C MET A 67 4.11 5.20 -0.50
N MET A 68 3.43 4.06 -0.65
CA MET A 68 2.54 3.84 -1.78
C MET A 68 1.48 4.94 -1.87
N ILE A 69 0.88 5.34 -0.75
CA ILE A 69 -0.13 6.41 -0.72
C ILE A 69 0.48 7.77 -1.06
N VAL A 70 1.68 8.08 -0.57
CA VAL A 70 2.38 9.32 -0.93
C VAL A 70 2.63 9.38 -2.44
N TYR A 71 3.19 8.31 -3.03
CA TYR A 71 3.39 8.25 -4.48
C TYR A 71 2.07 8.28 -5.25
N ALA A 72 1.01 7.65 -4.74
CA ALA A 72 -0.29 7.68 -5.39
C ALA A 72 -0.90 9.08 -5.45
N HIS A 73 -0.66 9.93 -4.44
CA HIS A 73 -1.04 11.34 -4.49
C HIS A 73 -0.23 12.11 -5.53
N LEU A 74 1.10 11.93 -5.52
CA LEU A 74 2.02 12.57 -6.47
C LEU A 74 1.69 12.23 -7.92
N PHE A 75 1.40 10.95 -8.18
CA PHE A 75 1.12 10.43 -9.51
C PHE A 75 -0.37 10.43 -9.87
N LYS A 76 -1.22 10.98 -9.02
CA LYS A 76 -2.69 11.08 -9.23
C LYS A 76 -3.34 9.72 -9.58
N CYS A 77 -2.96 8.66 -8.86
CA CYS A 77 -3.56 7.33 -8.98
C CYS A 77 -4.00 6.81 -7.59
N LEU A 78 -4.64 7.68 -6.81
CA LEU A 78 -4.89 7.44 -5.39
C LEU A 78 -5.84 6.27 -5.13
N ARG A 79 -6.98 6.22 -5.83
CA ARG A 79 -8.03 5.21 -5.64
C ARG A 79 -7.54 3.77 -5.79
N PRO A 80 -6.85 3.36 -6.87
CA PRO A 80 -6.39 1.98 -7.00
C PRO A 80 -5.39 1.60 -5.90
N ILE A 81 -4.47 2.51 -5.55
CA ILE A 81 -3.49 2.26 -4.50
C ILE A 81 -4.16 2.13 -3.13
N LEU A 82 -5.10 3.01 -2.79
CA LEU A 82 -5.85 2.89 -1.53
C LEU A 82 -6.61 1.57 -1.45
N ILE A 83 -7.25 1.13 -2.52
CA ILE A 83 -7.94 -0.18 -2.54
C ILE A 83 -6.96 -1.31 -2.28
N ILE A 84 -5.80 -1.29 -2.95
CA ILE A 84 -4.77 -2.33 -2.79
C ILE A 84 -4.22 -2.32 -1.36
N VAL A 85 -3.82 -1.16 -0.85
CA VAL A 85 -3.29 -0.99 0.52
C VAL A 85 -4.32 -1.45 1.56
N SER A 86 -5.58 -1.00 1.45
CA SER A 86 -6.66 -1.45 2.33
C SER A 86 -6.84 -2.97 2.30
N THR A 87 -6.73 -3.58 1.12
CA THR A 87 -6.87 -5.04 0.97
C THR A 87 -5.69 -5.78 1.58
N ILE A 88 -4.46 -5.26 1.46
CA ILE A 88 -3.28 -5.86 2.08
C ILE A 88 -3.37 -5.80 3.61
N ILE A 89 -3.74 -4.64 4.17
CA ILE A 89 -3.83 -4.41 5.63
C ILE A 89 -4.95 -5.25 6.26
N ILE A 90 -6.16 -5.24 5.66
CA ILE A 90 -7.30 -6.00 6.18
C ILE A 90 -7.18 -7.50 5.87
N GLY A 91 -6.48 -7.83 4.79
CA GLY A 91 -6.21 -9.18 4.31
C GLY A 91 -7.20 -9.68 3.25
N ASP A 92 -6.78 -10.75 2.57
CA ASP A 92 -7.46 -11.31 1.39
C ASP A 92 -8.98 -11.54 1.64
N PRO A 93 -9.87 -10.93 0.84
CA PRO A 93 -11.32 -11.09 0.97
C PRO A 93 -11.84 -12.44 0.42
N PHE A 94 -11.05 -13.17 -0.36
CA PHE A 94 -11.44 -14.49 -0.87
C PHE A 94 -11.56 -15.54 0.26
N GLN A 95 -12.52 -16.45 0.14
CA GLN A 95 -12.63 -17.58 1.06
C GLN A 95 -11.49 -18.58 0.81
N SER A 96 -10.63 -18.80 1.82
CA SER A 96 -9.65 -19.88 1.81
C SER A 96 -10.39 -21.21 2.00
N LYS A 97 -10.69 -21.89 0.89
CA LYS A 97 -11.13 -23.29 0.88
C LYS A 97 -10.20 -24.03 -0.09
N PRO A 98 -9.65 -25.19 0.31
CA PRO A 98 -8.89 -26.02 -0.62
C PRO A 98 -9.80 -26.43 -1.78
N ASN A 99 -9.34 -26.28 -3.03
CA ASN A 99 -10.04 -26.65 -4.26
C ASN A 99 -11.33 -25.87 -4.62
N ASN A 100 -11.46 -24.59 -4.26
CA ASN A 100 -12.57 -23.79 -4.77
C ASN A 100 -12.32 -23.34 -6.23
N ARG A 101 -12.60 -24.22 -7.20
CA ARG A 101 -12.44 -23.94 -8.65
C ARG A 101 -13.16 -22.67 -9.08
N PHE A 102 -14.32 -22.37 -8.48
CA PHE A 102 -15.10 -21.17 -8.77
C PHE A 102 -14.38 -19.87 -8.42
N SER A 103 -13.70 -19.79 -7.26
CA SER A 103 -12.95 -18.58 -6.89
C SER A 103 -11.72 -18.41 -7.78
N LEU A 104 -11.08 -19.50 -8.20
CA LEU A 104 -9.96 -19.48 -9.14
C LEU A 104 -10.37 -19.03 -10.54
N GLU A 105 -11.53 -19.47 -11.03
CA GLU A 105 -12.08 -19.00 -12.30
C GLU A 105 -12.47 -17.53 -12.25
N PHE A 106 -13.10 -17.08 -11.16
CA PHE A 106 -13.44 -15.68 -10.99
C PHE A 106 -12.18 -14.81 -10.91
N LYS A 107 -11.17 -15.21 -10.12
CA LYS A 107 -9.85 -14.54 -10.11
C LYS A 107 -9.27 -14.47 -11.52
N ARG A 108 -9.27 -15.57 -12.28
CA ARG A 108 -8.79 -15.58 -13.68
C ARG A 108 -9.54 -14.61 -14.58
N ARG A 109 -10.87 -14.47 -14.43
CA ARG A 109 -11.66 -13.47 -15.16
C ARG A 109 -11.25 -12.04 -14.80
N LEU A 110 -10.99 -11.77 -13.52
CA LEU A 110 -10.58 -10.45 -13.04
C LEU A 110 -9.18 -10.04 -13.51
N VAL A 111 -8.25 -10.98 -13.67
CA VAL A 111 -6.89 -10.73 -14.16
C VAL A 111 -6.90 -10.05 -15.55
N SER A 112 -7.83 -10.42 -16.45
CA SER A 112 -7.99 -9.77 -17.77
C SER A 112 -6.65 -9.50 -18.49
N ASN A 113 -5.79 -10.52 -18.57
CA ASN A 113 -4.41 -10.51 -19.12
C ASN A 113 -3.34 -9.72 -18.33
N LYS A 114 -3.67 -9.15 -17.17
CA LYS A 114 -2.70 -8.52 -16.26
C LYS A 114 -2.31 -9.50 -15.16
N ASN A 115 -1.12 -10.11 -15.29
CA ASN A 115 -0.59 -11.10 -14.35
C ASN A 115 -0.20 -10.50 -12.99
N SER A 116 -1.18 -10.01 -12.22
CA SER A 116 -0.95 -9.43 -10.90
C SER A 116 -2.14 -9.66 -9.96
N ASP A 117 -1.88 -10.28 -8.81
CA ASP A 117 -2.88 -10.48 -7.77
C ASP A 117 -3.38 -9.15 -7.17
N HIS A 118 -2.53 -8.12 -7.11
CA HIS A 118 -2.96 -6.79 -6.70
C HIS A 118 -3.99 -6.19 -7.66
N PHE A 119 -3.88 -6.47 -8.95
CA PHE A 119 -4.89 -6.05 -9.93
C PHE A 119 -6.23 -6.74 -9.70
N VAL A 120 -6.19 -8.03 -9.33
CA VAL A 120 -7.39 -8.80 -9.00
C VAL A 120 -8.14 -8.16 -7.84
N PHE A 121 -7.45 -7.74 -6.77
CA PHE A 121 -8.08 -7.04 -5.65
C PHE A 121 -8.72 -5.72 -6.05
N TYR A 122 -8.05 -4.95 -6.90
CA TYR A 122 -8.61 -3.72 -7.43
C TYR A 122 -9.89 -3.97 -8.24
N GLN A 123 -9.86 -4.90 -9.19
CA GLN A 123 -11.02 -5.25 -10.03
C GLN A 123 -12.18 -5.83 -9.20
N LEU A 124 -11.86 -6.69 -8.24
CA LEU A 124 -12.82 -7.24 -7.28
C LEU A 124 -13.58 -6.14 -6.56
N TYR A 125 -12.84 -5.16 -6.03
CA TYR A 125 -13.42 -4.04 -5.31
C TYR A 125 -14.32 -3.20 -6.21
N LEU A 126 -13.90 -2.89 -7.45
CA LEU A 126 -14.70 -2.13 -8.40
C LEU A 126 -16.04 -2.82 -8.70
N GLN A 127 -16.01 -4.11 -9.01
CA GLN A 127 -17.24 -4.87 -9.30
C GLN A 127 -18.14 -4.97 -8.06
N TRP A 128 -17.57 -5.14 -6.87
CA TRP A 128 -18.33 -5.14 -5.62
C TRP A 128 -18.96 -3.77 -5.33
N GLU A 129 -18.23 -2.67 -5.54
CA GLU A 129 -18.72 -1.31 -5.32
C GLU A 129 -19.87 -0.95 -6.26
N GLN A 130 -19.80 -1.43 -7.51
CA GLN A 130 -20.83 -1.24 -8.54
C GLN A 130 -22.03 -2.19 -8.42
N SER A 131 -21.92 -3.27 -7.62
CA SER A 131 -23.00 -4.23 -7.44
C SER A 131 -24.20 -3.61 -6.71
N THR A 132 -25.41 -3.92 -7.18
CA THR A 132 -26.68 -3.46 -6.57
C THR A 132 -26.87 -4.10 -5.19
N ASP A 133 -26.67 -5.42 -5.10
CA ASP A 133 -26.65 -6.16 -3.84
C ASP A 133 -25.24 -6.68 -3.53
N LYS A 134 -24.53 -5.91 -2.70
CA LYS A 134 -23.17 -6.20 -2.23
C LYS A 134 -23.06 -7.51 -1.45
N LYS A 135 -24.13 -7.94 -0.78
CA LYS A 135 -24.11 -9.18 0.02
C LYS A 135 -24.28 -10.37 -0.92
N GLN A 136 -25.22 -10.30 -1.86
CA GLN A 136 -25.41 -11.33 -2.86
C GLN A 136 -24.22 -11.46 -3.81
N PHE A 137 -23.61 -10.35 -4.22
CA PHE A 137 -22.36 -10.38 -4.97
C PHE A 137 -21.29 -11.21 -4.27
N CYS A 138 -21.10 -10.98 -2.97
CA CYS A 138 -20.12 -11.73 -2.18
C CYS A 138 -20.46 -13.23 -2.06
N ILE A 139 -21.75 -13.57 -1.92
CA ILE A 139 -22.20 -14.97 -1.89
C ILE A 139 -21.86 -15.65 -3.22
N ASN A 140 -22.24 -15.03 -4.35
CA ASN A 140 -22.07 -15.59 -5.70
C ASN A 140 -20.59 -15.82 -6.05
N GLN A 141 -19.70 -14.92 -5.59
CA GLN A 141 -18.27 -14.98 -5.92
C GLN A 141 -17.41 -15.61 -4.83
N ASN A 142 -18.01 -16.23 -3.79
CA ASN A 142 -17.31 -16.80 -2.64
C ASN A 142 -16.34 -15.82 -1.94
N ILE A 143 -16.80 -14.58 -1.73
CA ILE A 143 -16.07 -13.51 -1.05
C ILE A 143 -16.61 -13.34 0.37
N LYS A 144 -15.73 -12.99 1.31
CA LYS A 144 -16.12 -12.63 2.68
C LYS A 144 -16.69 -11.21 2.70
N TYR A 145 -18.01 -11.09 2.76
CA TYR A 145 -18.71 -9.80 2.78
C TYR A 145 -18.21 -8.85 3.88
N PHE A 146 -17.99 -9.36 5.10
CA PHE A 146 -17.50 -8.55 6.21
C PHE A 146 -16.10 -7.98 5.93
N ARG A 147 -15.20 -8.73 5.28
CA ARG A 147 -13.89 -8.22 4.89
C ARG A 147 -13.99 -7.12 3.84
N MET A 148 -14.85 -7.27 2.83
CA MET A 148 -15.08 -6.21 1.84
C MET A 148 -15.56 -4.91 2.49
N LYS A 149 -16.48 -5.01 3.47
CA LYS A 149 -16.91 -3.87 4.29
C LYS A 149 -15.75 -3.23 5.05
N GLN A 150 -14.91 -4.03 5.70
CA GLN A 150 -13.73 -3.52 6.42
C GLN A 150 -12.75 -2.81 5.49
N ILE A 151 -12.52 -3.35 4.28
CA ILE A 151 -11.68 -2.73 3.25
C ILE A 151 -12.23 -1.36 2.83
N ASP A 152 -13.55 -1.27 2.56
CA ASP A 152 -14.21 0.00 2.21
C ASP A 152 -14.13 1.03 3.36
N CYS A 153 -14.41 0.60 4.59
CA CYS A 153 -14.32 1.45 5.77
C CYS A 153 -12.88 1.98 5.98
N PHE A 154 -11.88 1.11 5.86
CA PHE A 154 -10.48 1.51 6.00
C PHE A 154 -10.07 2.50 4.90
N LYS A 155 -10.43 2.23 3.64
CA LYS A 155 -10.19 3.16 2.52
C LYS A 155 -10.78 4.54 2.80
N LYS A 156 -12.05 4.60 3.24
CA LYS A 156 -12.73 5.87 3.55
C LYS A 156 -12.05 6.60 4.69
N SER A 157 -11.71 5.90 5.78
CA SER A 157 -11.00 6.49 6.91
C SER A 157 -9.66 7.12 6.50
N ILE A 158 -8.93 6.51 5.57
CA ILE A 158 -7.68 7.10 5.06
C ILE A 158 -7.96 8.34 4.21
N ILE A 159 -8.98 8.31 3.34
CA ILE A 159 -9.39 9.49 2.55
C ILE A 159 -9.77 10.65 3.47
N ASP A 160 -10.61 10.38 4.47
CA ASP A 160 -11.07 11.40 5.43
C ASP A 160 -9.89 12.00 6.19
N TYR A 161 -8.91 11.17 6.56
CA TYR A 161 -7.69 11.63 7.22
C TYR A 161 -6.82 12.52 6.30
N LEU A 162 -6.63 12.13 5.04
CA LEU A 162 -5.86 12.91 4.05
C LEU A 162 -6.48 14.28 3.81
N ILE A 163 -7.81 14.35 3.76
CA ILE A 163 -8.56 15.60 3.64
C ILE A 163 -8.37 16.44 4.92
N HIS A 164 -8.50 15.83 6.09
CA HIS A 164 -8.36 16.50 7.38
C HIS A 164 -6.99 17.18 7.54
N ILE A 165 -5.89 16.49 7.23
CA ILE A 165 -4.53 17.05 7.29
C ILE A 165 -4.21 17.98 6.11
N LYS A 166 -5.15 18.15 5.17
CA LYS A 166 -4.97 18.90 3.92
C LYS A 166 -3.73 18.42 3.15
N PHE A 167 -3.58 17.10 3.03
CA PHE A 167 -2.36 16.48 2.51
C PHE A 167 -1.96 17.00 1.12
N SER A 168 -2.93 17.34 0.27
CA SER A 168 -2.68 17.95 -1.05
C SER A 168 -1.86 19.24 -0.99
N LYS A 169 -1.96 20.02 0.09
CA LYS A 169 -1.19 21.27 0.26
C LYS A 169 0.32 21.05 0.39
N PHE A 170 0.75 19.84 0.72
CA PHE A 170 2.17 19.48 0.72
C PHE A 170 2.75 19.39 -0.70
N PHE A 171 1.92 19.13 -1.71
CA PHE A 171 2.37 18.87 -3.08
C PHE A 171 1.95 19.95 -4.08
N TYR A 172 0.83 20.64 -3.80
CA TYR A 172 0.20 21.56 -4.72
C TYR A 172 0.03 22.93 -4.06
N SER A 173 0.33 24.00 -4.81
CA SER A 173 0.13 25.37 -4.36
C SER A 173 -1.37 25.69 -4.18
N ASN A 174 -1.70 26.60 -3.25
CA ASN A 174 -3.03 26.85 -2.69
C ASN A 174 -4.16 27.27 -3.66
N ASN A 175 -3.94 27.30 -4.98
CA ASN A 175 -4.92 27.87 -5.92
C ASN A 175 -5.87 26.84 -6.56
N ASP A 176 -5.60 25.53 -6.46
CA ASP A 176 -6.47 24.49 -7.02
C ASP A 176 -7.21 23.74 -5.91
N GLU A 177 -8.42 24.18 -5.57
CA GLU A 177 -9.28 23.48 -4.61
C GLU A 177 -9.88 22.18 -5.19
N ASN A 178 -9.78 21.96 -6.51
CA ASN A 178 -10.38 20.83 -7.24
C ASN A 178 -9.35 19.95 -7.98
N ILE A 179 -8.27 19.57 -7.32
CA ILE A 179 -7.27 18.67 -7.91
C ILE A 179 -7.84 17.25 -8.00
N ASP A 180 -7.96 16.72 -9.21
CA ASP A 180 -8.31 15.31 -9.41
C ASP A 180 -7.09 14.42 -9.09
N LEU A 181 -7.13 13.74 -7.95
CA LEU A 181 -6.09 12.81 -7.49
C LEU A 181 -6.16 11.43 -8.18
N ASN A 182 -6.99 11.29 -9.21
CA ASN A 182 -7.27 10.01 -9.86
C ASN A 182 -7.15 10.01 -11.38
N GLU A 183 -6.61 11.08 -11.99
CA GLU A 183 -6.35 11.20 -13.43
C GLU A 183 -5.65 9.95 -14.02
N ASN A 184 -4.68 9.38 -13.30
CA ASN A 184 -3.90 8.23 -13.75
C ASN A 184 -4.37 6.89 -13.15
N SER A 185 -5.58 6.82 -12.57
CA SER A 185 -6.07 5.60 -11.91
C SER A 185 -6.25 4.39 -12.84
N SER A 186 -6.36 4.62 -14.14
CA SER A 186 -6.46 3.56 -15.16
C SER A 186 -5.09 3.06 -15.64
N CYS A 187 -4.00 3.80 -15.36
CA CYS A 187 -2.65 3.50 -15.81
C CYS A 187 -2.01 2.40 -14.95
N TRP A 188 -2.26 1.14 -15.32
CA TRP A 188 -1.72 0.00 -14.58
C TRP A 188 -0.19 -0.05 -14.50
N PRO A 189 0.59 0.26 -15.55
CA PRO A 189 2.06 0.28 -15.45
C PRO A 189 2.58 1.25 -14.39
N LEU A 190 1.93 2.40 -14.20
CA LEU A 190 2.26 3.37 -13.16
C LEU A 190 1.98 2.81 -11.77
N ILE A 191 0.82 2.18 -11.57
CA ILE A 191 0.46 1.51 -10.32
C ILE A 191 1.45 0.38 -10.00
N GLN A 192 1.85 -0.40 -11.01
CA GLN A 192 2.87 -1.44 -10.86
C GLN A 192 4.24 -0.86 -10.49
N ALA A 193 4.65 0.25 -11.09
CA ALA A 193 5.91 0.91 -10.74
C ALA A 193 5.92 1.32 -9.26
N ILE A 194 4.82 1.88 -8.76
CA ILE A 194 4.65 2.22 -7.33
C ILE A 194 4.73 0.96 -6.46
N LEU A 195 4.02 -0.11 -6.84
CA LEU A 195 4.04 -1.39 -6.10
C LEU A 195 5.46 -1.97 -6.01
N VAL A 196 6.19 -2.03 -7.13
CA VAL A 196 7.55 -2.57 -7.20
C VAL A 196 8.55 -1.72 -6.44
N ARG A 197 8.36 -0.39 -6.42
CA ARG A 197 9.23 0.52 -5.68
C ARG A 197 9.08 0.36 -4.17
N CYS A 198 7.85 0.18 -3.67
CA CYS A 198 7.56 0.21 -2.24
C CYS A 198 7.59 -1.16 -1.57
N LEU A 199 7.13 -2.21 -2.26
CA LEU A 199 7.07 -3.55 -1.69
C LEU A 199 8.46 -4.22 -1.69
N PRO A 200 8.73 -5.14 -0.73
CA PRO A 200 9.98 -5.88 -0.71
C PRO A 200 10.20 -6.62 -2.03
N GLN A 201 11.40 -6.46 -2.59
CA GLN A 201 11.80 -7.03 -3.87
C GLN A 201 12.07 -8.53 -3.74
N ASN A 202 11.00 -9.32 -3.62
CA ASN A 202 11.06 -10.77 -3.78
C ASN A 202 11.00 -11.10 -5.28
N LEU A 203 12.02 -10.65 -6.03
CA LEU A 203 12.09 -10.84 -7.47
C LEU A 203 12.44 -12.29 -7.78
N ILE A 204 11.59 -12.93 -8.58
CA ILE A 204 11.81 -14.28 -9.09
C ILE A 204 11.88 -14.13 -10.62
N SER A 205 13.00 -14.51 -11.22
CA SER A 205 13.10 -14.64 -12.67
C SER A 205 12.40 -15.93 -13.09
N TYR A 206 11.54 -15.83 -14.09
CA TYR A 206 10.82 -16.97 -14.66
C TYR A 206 11.19 -17.13 -16.13
N ASP A 207 11.49 -18.37 -16.53
CA ASP A 207 11.83 -18.71 -17.91
C ASP A 207 10.56 -19.16 -18.66
N GLN A 208 10.27 -18.51 -19.80
CA GLN A 208 9.00 -18.69 -20.54
C GLN A 208 8.77 -20.12 -21.07
N GLN A 209 9.81 -20.97 -21.12
CA GLN A 209 9.73 -22.34 -21.63
C GLN A 209 8.77 -23.24 -20.84
N TRP A 210 8.40 -22.86 -19.61
CA TRP A 210 7.50 -23.63 -18.74
C TRP A 210 6.00 -23.38 -19.01
N LEU A 211 5.61 -22.36 -19.80
CA LEU A 211 4.20 -22.10 -20.15
C LEU A 211 3.71 -22.89 -21.36
N SER A 212 4.63 -23.50 -22.12
CA SER A 212 4.36 -24.28 -23.33
C SER A 212 4.24 -25.80 -23.09
N ARG A 213 4.09 -26.24 -21.84
CA ARG A 213 3.78 -27.63 -21.44
C ARG A 213 2.47 -27.68 -20.68
#